data_AF-A0A7T4B231-F1
#
_entry.id   AF-A0A7T4B231-F1
#
_cell.length_a   1.000
_cell.length_b   1.000
_cell.length_c   1.000
_cell.angle_alpha   90.00
_cell.angle_beta   90.00
_cell.angle_gamma   90.00
#
_symmetry.space_group_name_H-M   'P 1'
#
loop_
_entity.id
_entity.type
_entity.pdbx_description
1 polymer ?
#
loop_
_entity_poly.entity_id
_entity_poly.type
_entity_poly.pdbx_seq_one_letter_code
_entity_poly.pdbx_strand_id
1 'polypeptide(L)' 'MSKRTFTAEVKERQEGEPCFIWIAANDDIGIGNGSILLELQEPATIEHAQKVAQFLHENVRSFKLST' A
#
# COMPACT_ATOMS: atom_id res chain seq x y z
N MET A 1 -11.26 -17.90 -7.16
CA MET A 1 -10.09 -17.03 -6.89
C MET A 1 -10.38 -16.23 -5.63
N SER A 2 -9.52 -16.28 -4.60
CA SER A 2 -9.74 -15.46 -3.38
C SER A 2 -9.75 -13.98 -3.76
N LYS A 3 -10.87 -13.30 -3.50
CA LYS A 3 -10.98 -11.84 -3.68
C LYS A 3 -10.01 -11.18 -2.69
N ARG A 4 -9.08 -10.37 -3.21
CA ARG A 4 -8.13 -9.61 -2.37
C ARG A 4 -8.90 -8.53 -1.62
N THR A 5 -8.61 -8.39 -0.34
CA THR A 5 -9.30 -7.40 0.52
C THR A 5 -8.68 -6.00 0.45
N PHE A 6 -7.63 -5.81 -0.37
CA PHE A 6 -6.96 -4.52 -0.54
C PHE A 6 -6.25 -4.37 -1.90
N THR A 7 -5.91 -3.13 -2.23
CA THR A 7 -5.06 -2.73 -3.36
C THR A 7 -3.88 -1.92 -2.82
N ALA A 8 -2.68 -2.12 -3.38
CA ALA A 8 -1.49 -1.34 -3.03
C ALA A 8 -1.01 -0.59 -4.28
N GLU A 9 -0.92 0.73 -4.21
CA GLU A 9 -0.56 1.61 -5.32
C GLU A 9 0.61 2.50 -4.92
N VAL A 10 1.60 2.66 -5.80
CA VAL A 10 2.64 3.67 -5.60
C VAL A 10 2.09 5.03 -5.98
N LYS A 11 2.29 6.02 -5.12
CA LYS A 11 1.94 7.41 -5.39
C LYS A 11 3.13 8.31 -5.15
N GLU A 12 3.27 9.30 -6.02
CA GLU A 12 4.24 10.37 -5.91
C GLU A 12 3.59 11.55 -5.17
N ARG A 13 4.34 12.22 -4.29
CA ARG A 13 3.87 13.45 -3.65
C ARG A 13 4.11 14.64 -4.56
N GLN A 14 5.40 14.89 -4.85
CA GLN A 14 5.90 15.98 -5.68
C GLN A 14 7.25 15.58 -6.28
N GLU A 15 7.70 16.28 -7.32
CA GLU A 15 9.03 16.07 -7.90
C GLU A 15 10.12 16.29 -6.83
N GLY A 16 10.94 15.27 -6.59
CA GLY A 16 11.99 15.29 -5.57
C GLY A 16 11.57 14.84 -4.16
N GLU A 17 10.30 14.51 -3.92
CA GLU A 17 9.84 13.94 -2.65
C GLU A 17 9.81 12.39 -2.68
N PRO A 18 9.99 11.72 -1.52
CA PRO A 18 9.88 10.26 -1.44
C PRO A 18 8.51 9.75 -1.87
N CYS A 19 8.51 8.65 -2.61
CA CYS A 19 7.29 7.93 -2.96
C CYS A 19 6.68 7.26 -1.73
N PHE A 20 5.36 7.08 -1.76
CA PHE A 20 4.65 6.31 -0.75
C PHE A 20 3.79 5.23 -1.38
N ILE A 21 3.45 4.22 -0.59
CA ILE A 21 2.53 3.16 -1.01
C ILE A 21 1.19 3.41 -0.33
N TRP A 22 0.16 3.57 -1.15
CA TRP A 22 -1.22 3.73 -0.75
C TRP A 22 -1.91 2.37 -0.74
N ILE A 23 -2.30 1.92 0.45
CA ILE A 23 -3.01 0.65 0.63
C ILE A 23 -4.48 0.96 0.91
N ALA A 24 -5.35 0.66 -0.06
CA ALA A 24 -6.80 0.86 0.05
C ALA A 24 -7.51 -0.48 0.29
N ALA A 25 -8.39 -0.56 1.28
CA ALA A 25 -9.22 -1.74 1.49
C ALA A 25 -10.33 -1.82 0.41
N ASN A 26 -10.49 -2.99 -0.23
CA ASN A 26 -11.43 -3.21 -1.35
C ASN A 26 -12.81 -3.67 -0.92
N ASP A 27 -12.98 -4.07 0.34
CA ASP A 27 -14.26 -4.40 0.95
C ASP A 27 -14.26 -3.80 2.35
N ASP A 28 -15.45 -3.38 2.79
CA ASP A 28 -15.70 -2.76 4.09
C ASP A 28 -15.26 -3.72 5.22
N ILE A 29 -14.01 -3.56 5.68
CA ILE A 29 -13.44 -4.31 6.81
C ILE A 29 -14.01 -3.82 8.16
N GLY A 30 -15.17 -3.14 8.16
CA GLY A 30 -15.77 -2.53 9.34
C GLY A 30 -15.06 -1.24 9.79
N ILE A 31 -14.16 -0.70 8.96
CA ILE A 31 -13.38 0.53 9.21
C ILE A 31 -13.86 1.67 8.28
N GLY A 32 -14.92 1.46 7.49
CA GLY A 32 -15.22 2.35 6.35
C GLY A 32 -14.12 2.27 5.30
N ASN A 33 -14.12 3.19 4.32
CA ASN A 33 -13.07 3.29 3.29
C ASN A 33 -11.72 3.75 3.90
N GLY A 34 -11.12 2.90 4.74
CA GLY A 34 -9.84 3.13 5.38
C GLY A 34 -8.69 2.94 4.39
N SER A 35 -7.69 3.81 4.51
CA SER A 35 -6.46 3.72 3.75
C SER A 35 -5.26 3.76 4.71
N ILE A 36 -4.26 2.95 4.41
CA ILE A 36 -2.98 2.95 5.13
C ILE A 36 -1.95 3.57 4.18
N LEU A 37 -1.25 4.58 4.68
CA LEU A 37 -0.09 5.15 4.01
C LEU A 37 1.17 4.48 4.54
N LEU A 38 1.95 3.90 3.66
CA LEU A 38 3.25 3.32 3.99
C LEU A 38 4.34 4.23 3.42
N GLU A 39 5.00 4.97 4.32
CA GLU A 39 6.17 5.79 3.99
C GLU A 39 7.40 4.90 3.86
N LEU A 40 8.09 5.01 2.72
CA LEU A 40 9.35 4.34 2.52
C LEU A 40 10.47 5.30 2.98
N GLN A 41 11.37 4.78 3.81
CA GLN A 41 12.50 5.58 4.27
C GLN A 41 13.45 5.90 3.11
N GLU A 42 13.99 7.12 3.10
CA GLU A 42 14.99 7.54 2.10
C GLU A 42 16.24 6.63 2.14
N PRO A 43 16.87 6.31 0.99
CA PRO A 43 16.56 6.76 -0.38
C PRO A 43 15.64 5.78 -1.14
N ALA A 44 14.35 5.79 -0.85
CA ALA A 44 13.38 5.00 -1.61
C ALA A 44 13.05 5.67 -2.95
N THR A 45 13.60 5.11 -4.03
CA THR A 45 13.22 5.49 -5.41
C THR A 45 11.84 4.95 -5.78
N ILE A 46 11.24 5.49 -6.85
CA ILE A 46 9.99 4.97 -7.45
C ILE A 46 10.09 3.45 -7.70
N GLU A 47 11.22 2.98 -8.21
CA GLU A 47 11.44 1.55 -8.50
C GLU A 47 11.40 0.69 -7.22
N HIS A 48 11.96 1.18 -6.11
CA HIS A 48 11.86 0.51 -4.83
C HIS A 48 10.41 0.47 -4.34
N ALA A 49 9.67 1.57 -4.47
CA ALA A 49 8.27 1.61 -4.11
C ALA A 49 7.42 0.61 -4.92
N GLN A 50 7.69 0.50 -6.22
CA GLN A 50 7.04 -0.46 -7.11
C GLN A 50 7.34 -1.91 -6.70
N LYS A 51 8.59 -2.22 -6.39
CA LYS A 51 8.99 -3.54 -5.89
C LYS A 51 8.28 -3.91 -4.59
N VAL A 52 8.15 -2.95 -3.65
CA VAL A 52 7.44 -3.19 -2.40
C VAL A 52 5.93 -3.35 -2.63
N ALA A 53 5.32 -2.51 -3.48
CA ALA A 53 3.90 -2.66 -3.83
C ALA A 53 3.62 -4.02 -4.50
N GLN A 54 4.50 -4.46 -5.39
CA GLN A 54 4.42 -5.79 -6.00
C GLN A 54 4.61 -6.90 -4.96
N PHE A 55 5.59 -6.79 -4.06
CA PHE A 55 5.79 -7.76 -2.99
C PHE A 55 4.54 -7.89 -2.10
N LEU A 56 3.94 -6.77 -1.71
CA LEU A 56 2.69 -6.74 -0.94
C LEU A 56 1.55 -7.39 -1.72
N HIS A 57 1.47 -7.13 -3.02
CA HIS A 57 0.50 -7.79 -3.88
C HIS A 57 0.76 -9.31 -3.91
N GLU A 58 1.96 -9.78 -4.15
CA GLU A 58 2.21 -11.22 -4.33
C GLU A 58 2.11 -12.01 -3.01
N ASN A 59 2.53 -11.42 -1.89
CA ASN A 59 2.79 -12.15 -0.65
C ASN A 59 1.79 -11.85 0.48
N VAL A 60 1.09 -10.71 0.45
CA VAL A 60 0.15 -10.32 1.52
C VAL A 60 -1.29 -10.56 1.06
N ARG A 61 -2.02 -11.36 1.85
CA ARG A 61 -3.43 -11.69 1.57
C ARG A 61 -4.43 -10.80 2.30
N SER A 62 -4.06 -10.29 3.48
CA SER A 62 -4.93 -9.49 4.34
C SER A 62 -4.10 -8.64 5.30
N PHE A 63 -4.60 -7.44 5.61
CA PHE A 63 -4.14 -6.63 6.73
C PHE A 63 -5.17 -6.72 7.87
N LYS A 64 -4.69 -6.84 9.11
CA LYS A 64 -5.52 -6.75 10.32
C LYS A 64 -4.98 -5.65 11.20
N LEU A 65 -5.77 -4.60 11.40
CA LEU A 65 -5.52 -3.60 12.44
C LEU A 65 -6.27 -4.05 13.70
N SER A 66 -5.61 -4.00 14.84
CA SER A 66 -6.21 -4.28 16.15
C SER A 66 -5.84 -3.11 17.05
N THR A 67 -6.86 -2.44 17.59
CA THR A 67 -6.73 -1.34 18.56
C THR A 67 -6.62 -1.88 19.97
#